data_AF-A0A6A0B8L4-F1
#
_entry.id   AF-A0A6A0B8L4-F1
#
_cell.length_a   1.000
_cell.length_b   1.000
_cell.length_c   1.000
_cell.angle_alpha   90.00
_cell.angle_beta   90.00
_cell.angle_gamma   90.00
#
_symmetry.space_group_name_H-M   'P 1'
#
loop_
_entity.id
_entity.type
_entity.pdbx_description
1 polymer ?
#
loop_
_entity_poly.entity_id
_entity_poly.type
_entity_poly.pdbx_seq_one_letter_code
_entity_poly.pdbx_strand_id
1 'polypeptide(L)'
;MSIQISEIKDLLSQFDASSLREFSYATSKFSLSFSKNNGGQATVAAPVEKVVAPQVQVSETINLSEVSVQAEMPVAIAEGDVVKSPLVGVAYLKPAPDKSDFIAVGETVKKGQTLLIIEAMKVMNEIPAPHDGVITEILVSPESMVEYGEELVRIK
;
A
#
# COMPACT_ATOMS: atom_id res chain seq x y z
N MET A 1 -8.38 4.45 30.65
CA MET A 1 -8.72 5.89 30.69
C MET A 1 -9.88 6.08 29.72
N SER A 2 -11.06 6.44 30.22
CA SER A 2 -12.25 6.62 29.38
C SER A 2 -12.26 8.06 28.89
N ILE A 3 -12.24 8.27 27.57
CA ILE A 3 -12.29 9.61 26.97
C ILE A 3 -13.72 10.13 27.14
N GLN A 4 -13.85 11.34 27.68
CA GLN A 4 -15.15 12.00 27.86
C GLN A 4 -15.49 12.83 26.62
N ILE A 5 -16.78 12.88 26.25
CA ILE A 5 -17.26 13.63 25.06
C ILE A 5 -16.84 15.11 25.05
N SER A 6 -16.68 15.71 26.22
CA SER A 6 -16.22 17.09 26.38
C SER A 6 -14.77 17.31 25.89
N GLU A 7 -13.90 16.31 26.06
CA GLU A 7 -12.49 16.37 25.64
C GLU A 7 -12.38 16.27 24.10
N ILE A 8 -13.24 15.46 23.47
CA ILE A 8 -13.31 15.35 22.00
C ILE A 8 -13.75 16.68 21.39
N LYS A 9 -14.71 17.38 22.02
CA LYS A 9 -15.18 18.68 21.56
C LYS A 9 -14.10 19.75 21.66
N ASP A 10 -13.31 19.73 22.73
CA ASP A 10 -12.16 20.62 22.89
C ASP A 10 -11.10 20.35 21.81
N LEU A 11 -10.76 19.08 21.58
CA LEU A 11 -9.83 18.66 20.54
C LEU A 11 -10.30 19.07 19.13
N LEU A 12 -11.60 18.94 18.83
CA LEU A 12 -12.18 19.42 17.57
C LEU A 12 -12.04 20.95 17.42
N SER A 13 -12.33 21.70 18.49
CA SER A 13 -12.18 23.17 18.47
C SER A 13 -10.73 23.60 18.26
N GLN A 14 -9.78 22.91 18.89
CA GLN A 14 -8.35 23.16 18.68
C GLN A 14 -7.91 22.77 17.27
N PHE A 15 -8.39 21.64 16.76
CA PHE A 15 -8.14 21.22 15.39
C PHE A 15 -8.65 22.29 14.41
N ASP A 16 -9.88 22.78 14.57
CA ASP A 16 -10.49 23.84 13.77
C ASP A 16 -9.73 25.18 13.81
N ALA A 17 -9.19 25.55 14.97
CA ALA A 17 -8.34 26.74 15.10
C ALA A 17 -6.91 26.56 14.53
N SER A 18 -6.45 25.31 14.38
CA SER A 18 -5.10 25.02 13.89
C SER A 18 -4.96 25.12 12.36
N SER A 19 -3.73 25.09 11.85
CA SER A 19 -3.46 24.95 10.41
C SER A 19 -3.49 23.50 9.91
N LEU A 20 -3.80 22.53 10.78
CA LEU A 20 -3.83 21.12 10.41
C LEU A 20 -4.97 20.86 9.43
N ARG A 21 -4.68 20.08 8.39
CA ARG A 21 -5.67 19.63 7.41
C ARG A 21 -6.23 18.27 7.74
N GLU A 22 -5.45 17.44 8.41
CA GLU A 22 -5.84 16.09 8.79
C GLU A 22 -5.21 15.72 10.13
N PHE A 23 -5.95 14.97 10.94
CA PHE A 23 -5.51 14.43 12.22
C PHE A 23 -6.08 13.03 12.35
N SER A 24 -5.26 12.06 12.74
CA SER A 24 -5.69 10.69 12.99
C SER A 24 -5.02 10.16 14.26
N TYR A 25 -5.81 9.56 15.14
CA TYR A 25 -5.34 8.98 16.40
C TYR A 25 -6.05 7.64 16.65
N ALA A 26 -5.28 6.57 16.77
CA ALA A 26 -5.81 5.22 16.96
C ALA A 26 -5.21 4.53 18.19
N THR A 27 -6.06 3.74 18.85
CA THR A 27 -5.76 2.83 19.96
C THR A 27 -6.36 1.47 19.63
N SER A 28 -6.01 0.41 20.37
CA SER A 28 -6.53 -0.95 20.13
C SER A 28 -8.06 -1.09 20.24
N LYS A 29 -8.78 -0.07 20.73
CA LYS A 29 -10.24 -0.10 20.94
C LYS A 29 -10.99 1.06 20.27
N PHE A 30 -10.28 2.03 19.70
CA PHE A 30 -10.87 3.29 19.27
C PHE A 30 -9.97 4.02 18.26
N SER A 31 -10.57 4.68 17.26
CA SER A 31 -9.89 5.55 16.31
C SER A 31 -10.66 6.88 16.17
N LEU A 32 -9.93 7.99 16.04
CA LEU A 32 -10.44 9.34 15.84
C LEU A 32 -9.77 9.99 14.64
N SER A 33 -10.56 10.52 13.72
CA SER A 33 -10.06 11.21 12.53
C SER A 33 -10.77 12.54 12.32
N PHE A 34 -10.00 13.60 12.04
CA PHE A 34 -10.50 14.91 11.65
C PHE A 34 -9.87 15.33 10.31
N SER A 35 -10.66 15.95 9.43
CA SER A 35 -10.18 16.47 8.15
C SER A 35 -10.86 17.80 7.82
N LYS A 36 -10.06 18.82 7.49
CA LYS A 36 -10.51 20.10 6.90
C LYS A 36 -10.47 20.08 5.38
N ASN A 37 -10.14 18.94 4.80
CA ASN A 37 -10.17 18.83 3.35
C ASN A 37 -11.64 18.87 2.93
N ASN A 38 -12.12 20.02 2.48
CA ASN A 38 -13.35 20.13 1.70
C ASN A 38 -13.10 19.53 0.29
N GLY A 39 -12.74 18.25 0.25
CA GLY A 39 -12.64 17.44 -0.94
C GLY A 39 -13.91 16.60 -1.03
N GLY A 40 -14.86 17.09 -1.83
CA GLY A 40 -16.18 16.50 -1.97
C GLY A 40 -16.14 15.01 -2.30
N GLN A 41 -17.14 14.30 -1.78
CA GLN A 41 -17.58 13.06 -2.42
C GLN A 41 -17.76 13.34 -3.92
N ALA A 42 -16.91 12.76 -4.76
CA ALA A 42 -17.22 12.64 -6.18
C ALA A 42 -18.29 11.56 -6.33
N THR A 43 -19.53 11.96 -6.06
CA THR A 43 -20.71 11.44 -6.75
C THR A 43 -20.97 12.32 -7.97
N VAL A 44 -21.72 11.79 -8.94
CA VAL A 44 -22.13 12.33 -10.25
C VAL A 44 -21.14 12.10 -11.39
N ALA A 45 -21.53 11.82 -12.64
CA ALA A 45 -22.74 11.33 -13.31
C ALA A 45 -22.37 11.25 -14.81
N ALA A 46 -23.14 10.48 -15.58
CA ALA A 46 -23.00 10.26 -17.02
C ALA A 46 -22.85 11.54 -17.88
N PRO A 47 -22.18 11.46 -19.04
CA PRO A 47 -22.46 12.32 -20.18
C PRO A 47 -23.25 11.57 -21.25
N VAL A 48 -24.49 12.03 -21.47
CA VAL A 48 -25.22 11.88 -22.72
C VAL A 48 -25.00 13.15 -23.55
N GLU A 49 -24.45 13.02 -24.77
CA GLU A 49 -24.87 13.86 -25.91
C GLU A 49 -24.32 13.35 -27.27
N LYS A 50 -25.14 12.51 -27.91
CA LYS A 50 -25.73 12.65 -29.25
C LYS A 50 -25.03 13.53 -30.31
N VAL A 51 -24.49 12.91 -31.38
CA VAL A 51 -24.44 13.49 -32.76
C VAL A 51 -24.53 12.38 -33.86
N VAL A 52 -25.70 12.32 -34.51
CA VAL A 52 -26.03 12.18 -35.96
C VAL A 52 -25.49 11.03 -36.87
N ALA A 53 -26.39 10.05 -37.13
CA ALA A 53 -26.85 9.44 -38.42
C ALA A 53 -25.88 8.70 -39.40
N PRO A 54 -26.40 7.92 -40.40
CA PRO A 54 -26.92 6.55 -40.25
C PRO A 54 -26.32 5.57 -41.27
N GLN A 55 -25.77 4.40 -40.88
CA GLN A 55 -25.36 3.39 -41.87
C GLN A 55 -25.62 1.93 -41.42
N VAL A 56 -26.64 1.36 -42.07
CA VAL A 56 -26.78 0.01 -42.66
C VAL A 56 -26.56 -1.24 -41.78
N GLN A 57 -27.63 -2.04 -41.70
CA GLN A 57 -27.70 -3.43 -41.23
C GLN A 57 -26.66 -4.36 -41.86
N VAL A 58 -26.03 -5.23 -41.06
CA VAL A 58 -25.87 -6.67 -41.39
C VAL A 58 -25.91 -7.48 -40.08
N SER A 59 -26.69 -8.55 -40.09
CA SER A 59 -26.83 -9.56 -39.04
C SER A 59 -25.53 -10.34 -38.74
N GLU A 60 -25.59 -11.03 -37.59
CA GLU A 60 -25.08 -12.38 -37.30
C GLU A 60 -24.06 -12.56 -36.15
N THR A 61 -24.55 -13.33 -35.18
CA THR A 61 -23.87 -14.40 -34.43
C THR A 61 -23.08 -14.02 -33.19
N ILE A 62 -23.83 -14.01 -32.08
CA ILE A 62 -23.55 -14.65 -30.79
C ILE A 62 -22.18 -15.37 -30.73
N ASN A 63 -21.25 -14.86 -29.92
CA ASN A 63 -20.28 -15.72 -29.25
C ASN A 63 -20.22 -15.37 -27.77
N LEU A 64 -20.79 -16.28 -26.98
CA LEU A 64 -20.81 -16.30 -25.53
C LEU A 64 -19.37 -16.39 -24.99
N SER A 65 -19.15 -15.67 -23.89
CA SER A 65 -18.50 -16.15 -22.67
C SER A 65 -17.12 -16.81 -22.79
N GLU A 66 -16.10 -16.12 -22.24
CA GLU A 66 -15.10 -16.68 -21.33
C GLU A 66 -14.23 -15.53 -20.78
N VAL A 67 -14.77 -14.78 -19.81
CA VAL A 67 -13.93 -14.01 -18.88
C VAL A 67 -13.56 -14.98 -17.77
N SER A 68 -12.32 -15.46 -17.86
CA SER A 68 -11.65 -16.30 -16.90
C SER A 68 -11.70 -15.65 -15.51
N VAL A 69 -12.62 -16.16 -14.68
CA VAL A 69 -12.55 -16.00 -13.23
C VAL A 69 -11.33 -16.77 -12.75
N GLN A 70 -10.21 -16.06 -12.55
CA GLN A 70 -9.05 -16.64 -11.90
C GLN A 70 -9.46 -16.93 -10.45
N ALA A 71 -9.61 -18.22 -10.18
CA ALA A 71 -9.94 -18.76 -8.87
C ALA A 71 -8.95 -18.25 -7.82
N GLU A 72 -9.48 -17.66 -6.76
CA GLU A 72 -8.79 -17.48 -5.49
C GLU A 72 -8.34 -18.87 -5.02
N MET A 73 -7.06 -19.18 -5.20
CA MET A 73 -6.41 -20.22 -4.41
C MET A 73 -6.49 -19.83 -2.95
N PRO A 74 -6.66 -20.79 -2.02
CA PRO A 74 -6.63 -20.49 -0.60
C PRO A 74 -5.27 -19.85 -0.30
N VAL A 75 -5.29 -18.60 0.15
CA VAL A 75 -4.10 -17.86 0.58
C VAL A 75 -3.51 -18.64 1.74
N ALA A 76 -2.45 -19.40 1.47
CA ALA A 76 -1.60 -19.93 2.51
C ALA A 76 -1.15 -18.70 3.30
N ILE A 77 -1.56 -18.63 4.56
CA ILE A 77 -1.17 -17.55 5.47
C ILE A 77 0.36 -17.66 5.56
N ALA A 78 1.08 -16.80 4.86
CA ALA A 78 2.53 -16.85 4.87
C ALA A 78 2.99 -16.64 6.32
N GLU A 79 3.60 -17.68 6.90
CA GLU A 79 4.08 -17.67 8.28
C GLU A 79 5.31 -16.77 8.41
N GLY A 80 5.48 -16.12 9.55
CA GLY A 80 6.67 -15.32 9.87
C GLY A 80 6.38 -13.85 10.15
N ASP A 81 7.40 -13.20 10.70
CA ASP A 81 7.42 -11.78 11.06
C ASP A 81 7.57 -10.90 9.82
N VAL A 82 6.77 -9.83 9.75
CA VAL A 82 6.81 -8.87 8.64
C VAL A 82 7.81 -7.76 8.94
N VAL A 83 8.77 -7.61 8.03
CA VAL A 83 9.65 -6.45 7.98
C VAL A 83 8.94 -5.33 7.24
N LYS A 84 8.77 -4.19 7.91
CA LYS A 84 8.07 -3.01 7.39
C LYS A 84 9.05 -1.89 7.04
N SER A 85 8.66 -1.04 6.10
CA SER A 85 9.45 0.11 5.71
C SER A 85 9.53 1.15 6.83
N PRO A 86 10.73 1.61 7.21
CA PRO A 86 10.91 2.67 8.19
C PRO A 86 10.81 4.08 7.58
N LEU A 87 10.68 4.21 6.25
CA LEU A 87 10.73 5.49 5.54
C LEU A 87 9.96 5.45 4.22
N VAL A 88 9.68 6.62 3.64
CA VAL A 88 9.05 6.75 2.32
C VAL A 88 10.13 6.87 1.25
N GLY A 89 10.01 6.12 0.15
CA GLY A 89 11.02 6.16 -0.92
C GLY A 89 10.77 5.16 -2.05
N VAL A 90 11.80 4.86 -2.83
CA VAL A 90 11.75 3.86 -3.91
C VAL A 90 12.51 2.61 -3.50
N ALA A 91 11.88 1.45 -3.56
CA ALA A 91 12.49 0.18 -3.16
C ALA A 91 13.32 -0.45 -4.27
N TYR A 92 14.51 -0.94 -3.93
CA TYR A 92 15.43 -1.64 -4.81
C TYR A 92 15.83 -2.99 -4.20
N LEU A 93 15.53 -4.07 -4.91
CA LEU A 93 15.93 -5.42 -4.50
C LEU A 93 17.40 -5.72 -4.83
N LYS A 94 18.08 -4.84 -5.58
CA LYS A 94 19.47 -5.01 -6.03
C LYS A 94 20.36 -3.90 -5.47
N PRO A 95 21.64 -4.17 -5.19
CA PRO A 95 22.61 -3.13 -4.85
C PRO A 95 22.98 -2.24 -6.04
N ALA A 96 22.83 -2.75 -7.27
CA ALA A 96 23.07 -2.02 -8.52
C ALA A 96 22.34 -2.74 -9.69
N PRO A 97 22.09 -2.06 -10.83
CA PRO A 97 21.33 -2.62 -11.96
C PRO A 97 21.86 -3.96 -12.48
N ASP A 98 23.18 -4.12 -12.52
CA ASP A 98 23.87 -5.30 -13.05
C ASP A 98 24.20 -6.37 -11.98
N LYS A 99 23.64 -6.24 -10.78
CA LYS A 99 23.85 -7.18 -9.68
C LYS A 99 22.63 -8.04 -9.43
N SER A 100 22.85 -9.17 -8.77
CA SER A 100 21.79 -10.04 -8.26
C SER A 100 21.02 -9.34 -7.14
N ASP A 101 19.80 -9.80 -6.91
CA ASP A 101 18.99 -9.36 -5.78
C ASP A 101 19.70 -9.68 -4.46
N PHE A 102 19.45 -8.88 -3.43
CA PHE A 102 19.99 -9.08 -2.09
C PHE A 102 19.52 -10.40 -1.46
N ILE A 103 18.30 -10.82 -1.79
CA ILE A 103 17.63 -11.99 -1.22
C ILE A 103 16.71 -12.66 -2.24
N ALA A 104 16.43 -13.95 -2.05
CA ALA A 104 15.37 -14.68 -2.72
C ALA A 104 14.45 -15.41 -1.73
N VAL A 105 13.21 -15.71 -2.14
CA VAL A 105 12.30 -16.55 -1.33
C VAL A 105 12.93 -17.94 -1.13
N GLY A 106 12.92 -18.42 0.12
CA GLY A 106 13.57 -19.65 0.56
C GLY A 106 15.03 -19.47 1.00
N GLU A 107 15.62 -18.29 0.83
CA GLU A 107 16.98 -18.00 1.29
C GLU A 107 17.04 -17.81 2.81
N THR A 108 18.13 -18.28 3.43
CA THR A 108 18.41 -18.03 4.85
C THR A 108 19.17 -16.72 5.02
N VAL A 109 18.69 -15.85 5.90
CA VAL A 109 19.31 -14.56 6.23
C VAL A 109 19.77 -14.51 7.68
N LYS A 110 20.76 -13.66 7.94
CA LYS A 110 21.25 -13.37 9.29
C LYS A 110 20.80 -11.99 9.75
N LYS A 111 20.62 -11.82 11.06
CA LYS A 111 20.37 -10.50 11.66
C LYS A 111 21.40 -9.50 11.16
N GLY A 112 20.93 -8.37 10.64
CA GLY A 112 21.78 -7.32 10.08
C GLY A 112 22.11 -7.48 8.59
N GLN A 113 21.81 -8.62 7.97
CA GLN A 113 21.98 -8.80 6.52
C GLN A 113 21.02 -7.87 5.76
N THR A 114 21.53 -7.17 4.75
CA THR A 114 20.73 -6.28 3.91
C THR A 114 19.71 -7.06 3.09
N LEU A 115 18.44 -6.71 3.23
CA LEU A 115 17.32 -7.34 2.52
C LEU A 115 16.99 -6.61 1.22
N LEU A 116 16.99 -5.27 1.26
CA LEU A 116 16.76 -4.38 0.13
C LEU A 116 17.23 -2.97 0.48
N ILE A 117 17.22 -2.07 -0.49
CA ILE A 117 17.50 -0.65 -0.31
C ILE A 117 16.24 0.16 -0.54
N ILE A 118 16.05 1.25 0.21
CA ILE A 118 15.07 2.27 -0.10
C ILE A 118 15.78 3.59 -0.39
N GLU A 119 15.60 4.12 -1.60
CA GLU A 119 16.07 5.45 -1.97
C GLU A 119 15.10 6.50 -1.46
N ALA A 120 15.58 7.38 -0.58
CA ALA A 120 14.85 8.56 -0.15
C ALA A 120 15.73 9.79 -0.25
N MET A 121 15.25 10.81 -0.96
CA MET A 121 16.00 12.07 -1.18
C MET A 121 17.42 11.85 -1.73
N LYS A 122 17.59 10.93 -2.68
CA LYS A 122 18.89 10.51 -3.27
C LYS A 122 19.85 9.79 -2.31
N VAL A 123 19.36 9.35 -1.15
CA VAL A 123 20.12 8.55 -0.18
C VAL A 123 19.63 7.12 -0.24
N MET A 124 20.55 6.18 -0.46
CA MET A 124 20.29 4.75 -0.50
C MET A 124 20.35 4.18 0.92
N ASN A 125 19.20 3.90 1.52
CA ASN A 125 19.12 3.36 2.87
C ASN A 125 18.95 1.85 2.83
N GLU A 126 19.88 1.12 3.42
CA GLU A 126 19.78 -0.34 3.55
C GLU A 126 18.74 -0.72 4.60
N ILE A 127 17.94 -1.75 4.29
CA ILE A 127 16.97 -2.34 5.21
C ILE A 127 17.52 -3.68 5.70
N PRO A 128 18.04 -3.75 6.94
CA PRO A 128 18.62 -4.97 7.48
C PRO A 128 17.56 -5.94 8.02
N ALA A 129 17.90 -7.24 8.02
CA ALA A 129 17.09 -8.26 8.67
C ALA A 129 17.05 -8.05 10.20
N PRO A 130 15.87 -8.04 10.84
CA PRO A 130 15.73 -7.83 12.29
C PRO A 130 16.24 -9.01 13.12
N HIS A 131 16.20 -10.22 12.56
CA HIS A 131 16.66 -11.46 13.17
C HIS A 131 17.13 -12.45 12.10
N ASP A 132 17.72 -13.56 12.56
CA ASP A 132 18.01 -14.71 11.71
C ASP A 132 16.70 -15.37 11.26
N GLY A 133 16.66 -15.93 10.05
CA GLY A 133 15.49 -16.66 9.58
C GLY A 133 15.54 -17.00 8.09
N VAL A 134 14.41 -17.40 7.54
CA VAL A 134 14.24 -17.73 6.11
C VAL A 134 13.23 -16.79 5.48
N ILE A 135 13.56 -16.24 4.31
CA ILE A 135 12.64 -15.40 3.53
C ILE A 135 11.48 -16.25 3.05
N THR A 136 10.26 -15.92 3.46
CA THR A 136 9.05 -16.62 3.01
C THR A 136 8.33 -15.88 1.90
N GLU A 137 8.48 -14.56 1.84
CA GLU A 137 7.76 -13.72 0.91
C GLU A 137 8.48 -12.37 0.73
N ILE A 138 8.49 -11.87 -0.51
CA ILE A 138 8.91 -10.51 -0.85
C ILE A 138 7.63 -9.79 -1.31
N LEU A 139 7.16 -8.84 -0.50
CA LEU A 139 5.87 -8.18 -0.66
C LEU A 139 5.95 -6.89 -1.48
N VAL A 140 7.16 -6.38 -1.68
CA VAL A 140 7.43 -5.15 -2.43
C VAL A 140 7.87 -5.45 -3.86
N SER A 141 7.43 -4.63 -4.81
CA SER A 141 7.89 -4.69 -6.20
C SER A 141 9.22 -3.95 -6.39
N PRO A 142 10.08 -4.39 -7.31
CA PRO A 142 11.29 -3.64 -7.62
C PRO A 142 10.94 -2.27 -8.23
N GLU A 143 11.71 -1.26 -7.83
CA GLU A 143 11.60 0.12 -8.33
C GLU A 143 10.22 0.77 -8.06
N SER A 144 9.48 0.27 -7.07
CA SER A 144 8.19 0.84 -6.67
C SER A 144 8.32 1.86 -5.54
N MET A 145 7.40 2.82 -5.52
CA MET A 145 7.21 3.71 -4.37
C MET A 145 6.76 2.87 -3.17
N VAL A 146 7.35 3.14 -2.01
CA VAL A 146 6.97 2.54 -0.72
C VAL A 146 6.66 3.63 0.30
N GLU A 147 5.66 3.37 1.13
CA GLU A 147 5.25 4.24 2.23
C GLU A 147 5.82 3.79 3.57
N TYR A 148 5.72 4.68 4.58
CA TYR A 148 6.09 4.33 5.94
C TYR A 148 5.17 3.22 6.48
N GLY A 149 5.77 2.16 7.02
CA GLY A 149 5.03 1.02 7.57
C GLY A 149 4.50 0.04 6.53
N GLU A 150 4.78 0.26 5.23
CA GLU A 150 4.46 -0.69 4.18
C GLU A 150 5.21 -2.00 4.37
N GLU A 151 4.58 -3.13 4.06
CA GLU A 151 5.15 -4.46 4.24
C GLU A 151 6.14 -4.76 3.11
N LEU A 152 7.37 -5.14 3.47
CA LEU A 152 8.44 -5.31 2.49
C LEU A 152 8.77 -6.78 2.26
N VAL A 153 9.02 -7.50 3.35
CA VAL A 153 9.56 -8.86 3.35
C VAL A 153 9.01 -9.60 4.56
N ARG A 154 8.74 -10.90 4.43
CA ARG A 154 8.38 -11.78 5.54
C ARG A 154 9.50 -12.78 5.82
N ILE A 155 9.83 -12.94 7.11
CA ILE A 155 10.91 -13.81 7.59
C ILE A 155 10.36 -14.74 8.68
N LYS A 156 10.64 -16.04 8.57
CA LYS A 156 10.29 -17.03 9.61
C LYS A 156 11.50 -17.66 10.27
#